data_AF-A0A7J3NRH8-F1
#
_entry.id   AF-A0A7J3NRH8-F1
#
_cell.length_a   1.000
_cell.length_b   1.000
_cell.length_c   1.000
_cell.angle_alpha   90.00
_cell.angle_beta   90.00
_cell.angle_gamma   90.00
#
_symmetry.space_group_name_H-M   'P 1'
#
loop_
_entity.id
_entity.type
_entity.pdbx_description
1 polymer ?
#
loop_
_entity_poly.entity_id
_entity_poly.type
_entity_poly.pdbx_seq_one_letter_code
_entity_poly.pdbx_strand_id
1 'polypeptide(L)'
;MVCLLGEVYEFVLKSLPVLKERASMIDFNGGRVGDYWIESDFGGVEGCVVGVDGGRNWVECRNFVLYVVDAEAVVFEGGGEKGSVKMFDVDVLYPHRHVEDRVASYSEILEGKAAYMAFREMDVDFSFMDGSLIGVLIRPPFRGYTLGLGFERDLESYIDEMANSWNMVLRDAFFSKRMLRNVVSAYRDAGGAAASFLESSEKLLVYKRLIDDYGSRLVFVSKTSRGCDYFKSFRSDISIFSEFTRKSGYSPPLHLEISNKVKWRFPVFNEYFRELKVTVFYARLEEHGPVLRFEVPGMVDEDRVEEILAQAATYSVSGYPYPLRKAHGDVKVSDDEAERVFRLVGFYEAERGREFLE
;
A
#
# COMPACT_ATOMS: atom_id res chain seq x y z
N MET A 1 16.33 11.73 23.98
CA MET A 1 17.33 12.11 22.96
C MET A 1 18.49 11.12 23.06
N VAL A 2 18.46 10.04 22.28
CA VAL A 2 19.55 9.05 22.26
C VAL A 2 20.67 9.66 21.43
N CYS A 3 21.68 10.21 22.08
CA CYS A 3 22.93 10.59 21.40
C CYS A 3 23.44 9.35 20.66
N LEU A 4 23.64 9.46 19.35
CA LEU A 4 24.52 8.52 18.66
C LEU A 4 25.87 8.55 19.39
N LEU A 5 26.30 7.40 19.90
CA LEU A 5 27.58 7.21 20.56
C LEU A 5 28.68 7.70 19.61
N GLY A 6 29.56 8.61 20.07
CA GLY A 6 30.65 9.18 19.26
C GLY A 6 31.49 8.13 18.53
N GLU A 7 31.59 6.94 19.13
CA GLU A 7 32.22 5.74 18.56
C GLU A 7 31.64 5.31 17.20
N VAL A 8 30.33 5.47 16.98
CA VAL A 8 29.68 5.15 15.70
C VAL A 8 30.13 6.12 14.60
N TYR A 9 30.18 7.41 14.91
CA TYR A 9 30.65 8.41 13.94
C TYR A 9 32.12 8.21 13.60
N GLU A 10 32.96 7.93 14.60
CA GLU A 10 34.36 7.58 14.36
C GLU A 10 34.51 6.33 13.49
N PHE A 11 33.72 5.28 13.76
CA PHE A 11 33.72 4.07 12.97
C PHE A 11 33.33 4.34 11.51
N VAL A 12 32.28 5.14 11.28
CA VAL A 12 31.82 5.51 9.93
C VAL A 12 32.90 6.29 9.20
N LEU A 13 33.55 7.27 9.84
CA LEU A 13 34.62 8.05 9.22
C LEU A 13 35.81 7.15 8.83
N LYS A 14 36.20 6.21 9.70
CA LYS A 14 37.27 5.23 9.41
C LYS A 14 36.88 4.27 8.29
N SER A 15 35.61 3.89 8.20
CA SER A 15 35.09 2.92 7.22
C SER A 15 34.62 3.55 5.91
N LEU A 16 34.62 4.88 5.78
CA LEU A 16 34.01 5.61 4.67
C LEU A 16 34.49 5.15 3.28
N PRO A 17 35.80 4.91 3.04
CA PRO A 17 36.26 4.44 1.73
C PRO A 17 35.66 3.08 1.38
N VAL A 18 35.66 2.14 2.33
CA VAL A 18 35.12 0.78 2.13
C VAL A 18 33.62 0.81 1.91
N LEU A 19 32.89 1.67 2.63
CA LEU A 19 31.45 1.83 2.45
C LEU A 19 31.12 2.40 1.06
N LYS A 20 31.88 3.41 0.58
CA LYS A 20 31.72 3.96 -0.77
C LYS A 20 32.07 2.94 -1.85
N GLU A 21 33.13 2.17 -1.66
CA GLU A 21 33.53 1.11 -2.58
C GLU A 21 32.42 0.05 -2.71
N ARG A 22 31.91 -0.46 -1.58
CA ARG A 22 30.78 -1.42 -1.57
C ARG A 22 29.52 -0.87 -2.23
N ALA A 23 29.21 0.41 -2.03
CA ALA A 23 28.09 1.06 -2.70
C ALA A 23 28.31 1.14 -4.23
N SER A 24 29.54 1.40 -4.67
CA SER A 24 29.90 1.47 -6.09
C SER A 24 29.99 0.10 -6.79
N MET A 25 30.15 -1.00 -6.05
CA MET A 25 30.14 -2.36 -6.62
C MET A 25 28.79 -2.75 -7.24
N ILE A 26 27.72 -2.01 -6.93
CA ILE A 26 26.39 -2.18 -7.53
C ILE A 26 26.30 -1.37 -8.84
N ASP A 27 27.34 -1.44 -9.67
CA ASP A 27 27.40 -0.70 -10.94
C ASP A 27 26.45 -1.30 -11.98
N PHE A 28 25.95 -0.46 -12.88
CA PHE A 28 25.05 -0.86 -13.96
C PHE A 28 25.43 -0.14 -15.26
N ASN A 29 25.66 -0.92 -16.32
CA ASN A 29 25.91 -0.37 -17.64
C ASN A 29 24.60 0.10 -18.29
N GLY A 30 24.41 1.42 -18.35
CA GLY A 30 23.21 2.08 -18.86
C GLY A 30 22.96 1.98 -20.37
N GLY A 31 23.82 1.31 -21.15
CA GLY A 31 23.74 1.28 -22.61
C GLY A 31 22.42 0.77 -23.20
N ARG A 32 21.62 0.02 -22.43
CA ARG A 32 20.30 -0.50 -22.85
C ARG A 32 19.10 0.27 -22.30
N VAL A 33 19.31 1.32 -21.49
CA VAL A 33 18.19 2.02 -20.85
C VAL A 33 17.33 2.75 -21.88
N GLY A 34 17.95 3.31 -22.93
CA GLY A 34 17.25 3.98 -24.02
C GLY A 34 16.31 3.05 -24.81
N ASP A 35 16.61 1.75 -24.84
CA ASP A 35 15.75 0.75 -25.50
C ASP A 35 14.41 0.56 -24.77
N TYR A 36 14.35 0.96 -23.49
CA TYR A 36 13.19 0.83 -22.62
C TYR A 36 12.65 2.18 -22.14
N TRP A 37 12.95 3.27 -22.84
CA TRP A 37 12.43 4.59 -22.50
C TRP A 37 11.84 5.30 -23.73
N ILE A 38 10.54 5.51 -23.68
CA ILE A 38 9.78 6.26 -24.67
C ILE A 38 9.66 7.69 -24.15
N GLU A 39 10.38 8.62 -24.77
CA GLU A 39 10.21 10.05 -24.48
C GLU A 39 8.80 10.47 -24.91
N SER A 40 8.06 11.11 -24.00
CA SER A 40 6.70 11.59 -24.27
C SER A 40 6.43 12.85 -23.48
N ASP A 41 5.69 13.77 -24.10
CA ASP A 41 5.06 14.89 -23.43
C ASP A 41 3.60 14.52 -23.27
N PHE A 42 3.21 14.16 -22.05
CA PHE A 42 1.89 13.59 -21.75
C PHE A 42 0.74 14.58 -21.99
N GLY A 43 1.05 15.85 -22.25
CA GLY A 43 0.05 16.91 -22.36
C GLY A 43 -0.76 17.06 -21.08
N GLY A 44 -1.84 17.84 -21.17
CA GLY A 44 -2.84 17.95 -20.12
C GLY A 44 -4.19 17.46 -20.64
N VAL A 45 -4.76 16.46 -19.99
CA VAL A 45 -6.13 15.98 -20.25
C VAL A 45 -6.94 16.21 -18.99
N GLU A 46 -7.93 17.09 -19.09
CA GLU A 46 -8.90 17.27 -18.00
C GLU A 46 -9.66 15.96 -17.76
N GLY A 47 -9.88 15.67 -16.49
CA GLY A 47 -10.59 14.47 -16.03
C GLY A 47 -10.83 14.56 -14.53
N CYS A 48 -11.54 13.59 -13.97
CA CYS A 48 -11.76 13.50 -12.53
C CYS A 48 -10.89 12.39 -11.94
N VAL A 49 -9.92 12.74 -11.10
CA VAL A 49 -8.99 11.75 -10.53
C VAL A 49 -9.09 11.73 -9.01
N VAL A 50 -8.76 10.60 -8.41
CA VAL A 50 -8.65 10.49 -6.95
C VAL A 50 -7.25 10.07 -6.52
N GLY A 51 -6.72 10.72 -5.49
CA GLY A 51 -5.51 10.29 -4.79
C GLY A 51 -5.89 9.63 -3.47
N VAL A 52 -5.38 8.44 -3.23
CA VAL A 52 -5.71 7.63 -2.04
C VAL A 52 -4.43 7.29 -1.28
N ASP A 53 -4.44 7.54 0.02
CA ASP A 53 -3.37 7.12 0.93
C ASP A 53 -3.95 6.77 2.31
N GLY A 54 -3.17 6.05 3.10
CA GLY A 54 -3.50 5.65 4.46
C GLY A 54 -2.37 5.95 5.43
N GLY A 55 -2.77 6.35 6.64
CA GLY A 55 -1.87 6.59 7.75
C GLY A 55 -2.23 5.72 8.93
N ARG A 56 -1.21 5.39 9.72
CA ARG A 56 -1.38 4.52 10.86
C ARG A 56 -0.34 4.79 11.93
N ASN A 57 -0.74 4.60 13.17
CA ASN A 57 0.16 4.58 14.31
C ASN A 57 -0.45 3.75 15.46
N TRP A 58 0.36 3.40 16.45
CA TRP A 58 -0.09 2.64 17.61
C TRP A 58 0.74 2.94 18.86
N VAL A 59 0.12 2.73 20.02
CA VAL A 59 0.73 2.81 21.34
C VAL A 59 0.72 1.42 21.96
N GLU A 60 1.91 0.90 22.25
CA GLU A 60 2.07 -0.41 22.90
C GLU A 60 2.03 -0.28 24.43
N CYS A 61 1.10 -0.99 25.04
CA CYS A 61 1.03 -1.22 26.48
C CYS A 61 1.41 -2.67 26.80
N ARG A 62 1.68 -2.98 28.07
CA ARG A 62 2.04 -4.35 28.50
C ARG A 62 1.02 -5.40 28.08
N ASN A 63 -0.28 -5.08 28.13
CA ASN A 63 -1.36 -6.05 27.96
C ASN A 63 -2.16 -5.88 26.67
N PHE A 64 -1.97 -4.78 25.95
CA PHE A 64 -2.74 -4.45 24.76
C PHE A 64 -2.01 -3.43 23.89
N VAL A 65 -2.51 -3.25 22.68
CA VAL A 65 -2.02 -2.23 21.76
C VAL A 65 -3.21 -1.39 21.32
N LEU A 66 -3.16 -0.08 21.55
CA LEU A 66 -4.12 0.87 20.99
C LEU A 66 -3.58 1.31 19.63
N TYR A 67 -4.37 1.21 18.58
CA TYR A 67 -3.97 1.73 17.28
C TYR A 67 -4.92 2.82 16.79
N VAL A 68 -4.42 3.59 15.83
CA VAL A 68 -5.16 4.56 15.04
C VAL A 68 -4.82 4.26 13.58
N VAL A 69 -5.85 4.08 12.76
CA VAL A 69 -5.72 3.99 11.30
C VAL A 69 -6.64 5.02 10.69
N ASP A 70 -6.13 5.72 9.69
CA ASP A 70 -6.83 6.73 8.92
C ASP A 70 -6.56 6.50 7.43
N ALA A 71 -7.52 6.83 6.57
CA ALA A 71 -7.39 6.77 5.13
C ALA A 71 -8.28 7.82 4.48
N GLU A 72 -7.76 8.40 3.40
CA GLU A 72 -8.47 9.44 2.66
C GLU A 72 -8.30 9.23 1.17
N ALA A 73 -9.41 9.36 0.45
CA ALA A 73 -9.48 9.42 -1.00
C ALA A 73 -9.88 10.85 -1.39
N VAL A 74 -8.94 11.66 -1.87
CA VAL A 74 -9.15 13.06 -2.23
C VAL A 74 -9.37 13.19 -3.74
N VAL A 75 -10.54 13.68 -4.13
CA VAL A 75 -10.97 13.79 -5.53
C VAL A 75 -10.66 15.18 -6.08
N PHE A 76 -10.08 15.22 -7.27
CA PHE A 76 -9.74 16.43 -8.00
C PHE A 76 -10.42 16.46 -9.38
N GLU A 77 -10.92 17.63 -9.77
CA GLU A 77 -11.52 17.91 -11.07
C GLU A 77 -11.30 19.40 -11.41
N GLY A 78 -11.01 19.71 -12.67
CA GLY A 78 -10.86 21.11 -13.13
C GLY A 78 -9.77 21.90 -12.38
N GLY A 79 -8.71 21.22 -11.94
CA GLY A 79 -7.58 21.82 -11.22
C GLY A 79 -7.81 22.11 -9.74
N GLY A 80 -8.93 21.66 -9.15
CA GLY A 80 -9.25 21.86 -7.74
C GLY A 80 -9.77 20.60 -7.04
N GLU A 81 -9.80 20.64 -5.71
CA GLU A 81 -10.42 19.59 -4.89
C GLU A 81 -11.94 19.66 -5.01
N LYS A 82 -12.55 18.53 -5.43
CA LYS A 82 -14.00 18.38 -5.59
C LYS A 82 -14.68 17.83 -4.33
N GLY A 83 -13.95 17.00 -3.58
CA GLY A 83 -14.41 16.38 -2.35
C GLY A 83 -13.47 15.27 -1.91
N SER A 84 -13.79 14.62 -0.79
CA SER A 84 -13.04 13.46 -0.32
C SER A 84 -13.90 12.43 0.40
N VAL A 85 -13.41 11.19 0.45
CA VAL A 85 -13.94 10.12 1.29
C VAL A 85 -12.93 9.85 2.39
N LYS A 86 -13.35 9.98 3.65
CA LYS A 86 -12.50 9.73 4.83
C LYS A 86 -12.99 8.50 5.58
N MET A 87 -12.05 7.66 5.99
CA MET A 87 -12.32 6.47 6.79
C MET A 87 -11.26 6.35 7.87
N PHE A 88 -11.67 6.10 9.11
CA PHE A 88 -10.74 5.93 10.22
C PHE A 88 -11.27 4.91 11.20
N ASP A 89 -10.38 4.42 12.05
CA ASP A 89 -10.70 3.51 13.14
C ASP A 89 -9.68 3.67 14.27
N VAL A 90 -10.19 3.68 15.50
CA VAL A 90 -9.40 3.69 16.72
C VAL A 90 -9.88 2.54 17.58
N ASP A 91 -9.02 1.58 17.85
CA ASP A 91 -9.40 0.41 18.64
C ASP A 91 -8.18 -0.25 19.29
N VAL A 92 -8.46 -1.21 20.17
CA VAL A 92 -7.47 -2.09 20.76
C VAL A 92 -7.25 -3.31 19.85
N LEU A 93 -6.00 -3.53 19.47
CA LEU A 93 -5.63 -4.71 18.69
C LEU A 93 -5.72 -5.97 19.56
N TYR A 94 -6.69 -6.82 19.26
CA TYR A 94 -6.86 -8.11 19.90
C TYR A 94 -6.85 -9.24 18.87
N PRO A 95 -6.00 -10.27 19.02
CA PRO A 95 -4.86 -10.40 19.95
C PRO A 95 -3.64 -9.54 19.55
N HIS A 96 -2.80 -9.09 20.49
CA HIS A 96 -1.67 -8.20 20.23
C HIS A 96 -0.42 -8.89 19.62
N ARG A 97 -0.58 -9.60 18.49
CA ARG A 97 0.54 -10.20 17.72
C ARG A 97 0.65 -9.55 16.34
N HIS A 98 1.87 -9.46 15.81
CA HIS A 98 2.16 -8.92 14.48
C HIS A 98 1.53 -7.54 14.26
N VAL A 99 1.70 -6.66 15.25
CA VAL A 99 1.05 -5.35 15.33
C VAL A 99 1.26 -4.57 14.04
N GLU A 100 2.52 -4.39 13.63
CA GLU A 100 2.86 -3.62 12.44
C GLU A 100 2.17 -4.16 11.18
N ASP A 101 2.21 -5.48 10.95
CA ASP A 101 1.60 -6.10 9.77
C ASP A 101 0.07 -6.00 9.78
N ARG A 102 -0.58 -6.16 10.95
CA ARG A 102 -2.04 -6.07 11.08
C ARG A 102 -2.55 -4.65 10.92
N VAL A 103 -1.92 -3.69 11.61
CA VAL A 103 -2.27 -2.28 11.48
C VAL A 103 -1.95 -1.79 10.05
N ALA A 104 -0.91 -2.32 9.40
CA ALA A 104 -0.68 -2.10 7.98
C ALA A 104 -1.81 -2.63 7.10
N SER A 105 -2.26 -3.86 7.35
CA SER A 105 -3.39 -4.44 6.62
C SER A 105 -4.69 -3.67 6.84
N TYR A 106 -4.90 -3.11 8.02
CA TYR A 106 -6.04 -2.23 8.31
C TYR A 106 -6.00 -0.95 7.47
N SER A 107 -4.84 -0.29 7.38
CA SER A 107 -4.63 0.86 6.48
C SER A 107 -4.98 0.51 5.04
N GLU A 108 -4.42 -0.59 4.53
CA GLU A 108 -4.66 -1.06 3.15
C GLU A 108 -6.16 -1.37 2.89
N ILE A 109 -6.88 -1.91 3.88
CA ILE A 109 -8.34 -2.13 3.78
C ILE A 109 -9.08 -0.79 3.66
N LEU A 110 -8.77 0.19 4.52
CA LEU A 110 -9.44 1.50 4.50
C LEU A 110 -9.13 2.27 3.22
N GLU A 111 -7.88 2.24 2.74
CA GLU A 111 -7.47 2.79 1.45
C GLU A 111 -8.32 2.19 0.32
N GLY A 112 -8.41 0.85 0.26
CA GLY A 112 -9.21 0.19 -0.77
C GLY A 112 -10.70 0.53 -0.71
N LYS A 113 -11.27 0.63 0.50
CA LYS A 113 -12.67 1.03 0.68
C LYS A 113 -12.90 2.48 0.31
N ALA A 114 -12.02 3.40 0.71
CA ALA A 114 -12.11 4.81 0.36
C ALA A 114 -12.04 5.01 -1.17
N ALA A 115 -11.14 4.30 -1.84
CA ALA A 115 -11.06 4.27 -3.30
C ALA A 115 -12.36 3.75 -3.94
N TYR A 116 -12.90 2.64 -3.45
CA TYR A 116 -14.15 2.05 -3.97
C TYR A 116 -15.32 3.02 -3.83
N MET A 117 -15.41 3.69 -2.69
CA MET A 117 -16.44 4.69 -2.41
C MET A 117 -16.29 5.92 -3.30
N ALA A 118 -15.07 6.40 -3.52
CA ALA A 118 -14.81 7.52 -4.44
C ALA A 118 -15.26 7.18 -5.86
N PHE A 119 -14.93 5.99 -6.37
CA PHE A 119 -15.46 5.53 -7.67
C PHE A 119 -16.98 5.47 -7.70
N ARG A 120 -17.60 4.89 -6.67
CA ARG A 120 -19.05 4.66 -6.64
C ARG A 120 -19.85 5.96 -6.54
N GLU A 121 -19.34 6.95 -5.82
CA GLU A 121 -20.11 8.13 -5.41
C GLU A 121 -19.69 9.42 -6.11
N MET A 122 -18.50 9.46 -6.70
CA MET A 122 -17.91 10.70 -7.25
C MET A 122 -17.51 10.62 -8.73
N ASP A 123 -17.77 9.47 -9.39
CA ASP A 123 -17.55 9.23 -10.83
C ASP A 123 -16.13 9.59 -11.31
N VAL A 124 -15.12 9.04 -10.64
CA VAL A 124 -13.71 9.36 -10.91
C VAL A 124 -13.15 8.48 -12.04
N ASP A 125 -12.48 9.07 -13.03
CA ASP A 125 -11.88 8.38 -14.18
C ASP A 125 -10.83 7.35 -13.73
N PHE A 126 -9.90 7.80 -12.87
CA PHE A 126 -8.82 6.98 -12.31
C PHE A 126 -8.64 7.20 -10.82
N SER A 127 -8.27 6.11 -10.13
CA SER A 127 -7.79 6.15 -8.75
C SER A 127 -6.28 5.91 -8.73
N PHE A 128 -5.55 6.92 -8.29
CA PHE A 128 -4.14 6.80 -7.94
C PHE A 128 -4.03 6.39 -6.46
N MET A 129 -3.57 5.17 -6.21
CA MET A 129 -3.31 4.62 -4.88
C MET A 129 -1.82 4.79 -4.54
N ASP A 130 -1.47 5.31 -3.36
CA ASP A 130 -0.06 5.30 -2.93
C ASP A 130 0.40 3.87 -2.62
N GLY A 131 1.55 3.48 -3.16
CA GLY A 131 2.12 2.16 -2.98
C GLY A 131 1.98 1.23 -4.18
N SER A 132 1.97 -0.07 -3.92
CA SER A 132 2.15 -1.14 -4.92
C SER A 132 1.10 -2.22 -4.71
N LEU A 133 0.32 -2.53 -5.76
CA LEU A 133 -0.64 -3.64 -5.76
C LEU A 133 0.05 -4.96 -5.45
N ILE A 134 1.20 -5.21 -6.10
CA ILE A 134 2.01 -6.40 -5.84
C ILE A 134 2.47 -6.41 -4.37
N GLY A 135 2.84 -5.25 -3.81
CA GLY A 135 3.21 -5.11 -2.40
C GLY A 135 2.07 -5.44 -1.43
N VAL A 136 0.89 -4.87 -1.68
CA VAL A 136 -0.36 -5.15 -0.93
C VAL A 136 -0.68 -6.64 -0.96
N LEU A 137 -0.53 -7.28 -2.12
CA LEU A 137 -0.79 -8.71 -2.30
C LEU A 137 0.34 -9.60 -1.76
N ILE A 138 1.60 -9.15 -1.65
CA ILE A 138 2.74 -9.94 -1.11
C ILE A 138 2.79 -9.94 0.42
N ARG A 139 2.18 -8.94 1.06
CA ARG A 139 2.08 -8.81 2.52
C ARG A 139 0.74 -9.37 3.00
N PRO A 140 0.55 -10.71 3.10
CA PRO A 140 -0.51 -11.18 3.95
C PRO A 140 -0.10 -10.84 5.38
N PRO A 141 -1.01 -10.35 6.21
CA PRO A 141 -0.71 -10.08 7.62
C PRO A 141 -0.36 -11.35 8.41
N PHE A 142 -0.32 -12.54 7.78
CA PHE A 142 0.07 -13.77 8.45
C PHE A 142 0.62 -14.87 7.52
N ARG A 143 1.95 -15.05 7.51
CA ARG A 143 2.64 -16.16 6.82
C ARG A 143 2.70 -17.47 7.62
N GLY A 144 2.10 -17.52 8.82
CA GLY A 144 2.49 -18.51 9.83
C GLY A 144 1.59 -19.72 10.09
N TYR A 145 0.31 -19.75 9.69
CA TYR A 145 -0.63 -20.73 10.30
C TYR A 145 -1.60 -21.44 9.35
N THR A 146 -1.44 -21.31 8.03
CA THR A 146 -2.12 -22.23 7.08
C THR A 146 -1.55 -23.66 7.12
N LEU A 147 -0.48 -23.92 7.86
CA LEU A 147 0.14 -25.26 7.93
C LEU A 147 -0.50 -26.23 8.95
N GLY A 148 -1.65 -25.89 9.54
CA GLY A 148 -2.30 -26.80 10.49
C GLY A 148 -3.80 -26.59 10.75
N LEU A 149 -4.47 -25.69 10.04
CA LEU A 149 -5.88 -25.42 10.26
C LEU A 149 -6.73 -26.23 9.28
N GLY A 150 -7.19 -27.41 9.69
CA GLY A 150 -8.25 -28.16 9.01
C GLY A 150 -9.64 -27.50 9.09
N PHE A 151 -9.68 -26.16 9.13
CA PHE A 151 -10.83 -25.31 9.47
C PHE A 151 -11.30 -24.40 8.33
N GLU A 152 -10.66 -24.45 7.16
CA GLU A 152 -10.94 -23.53 6.04
C GLU A 152 -12.42 -23.54 5.65
N ARG A 153 -13.06 -24.72 5.66
CA ARG A 153 -14.50 -24.88 5.38
C ARG A 153 -15.43 -24.14 6.34
N ASP A 154 -15.07 -24.01 7.61
CA ASP A 154 -15.93 -23.31 8.59
C ASP A 154 -15.77 -21.78 8.44
N LEU A 155 -14.60 -21.32 7.98
CA LEU A 155 -14.33 -19.90 7.75
C LEU A 155 -14.87 -19.39 6.41
N GLU A 156 -15.10 -20.28 5.44
CA GLU A 156 -15.77 -19.96 4.16
C GLU A 156 -17.11 -19.25 4.37
N SER A 157 -17.90 -19.69 5.36
CA SER A 157 -19.19 -19.07 5.69
C SER A 157 -19.09 -17.59 6.06
N TYR A 158 -18.02 -17.17 6.74
CA TYR A 158 -17.80 -15.76 7.07
C TYR A 158 -17.39 -14.94 5.84
N ILE A 159 -16.66 -15.54 4.91
CA ILE A 159 -16.31 -14.89 3.63
C ILE A 159 -17.58 -14.68 2.80
N ASP A 160 -18.44 -15.70 2.72
CA ASP A 160 -19.73 -15.59 2.04
C ASP A 160 -20.62 -14.53 2.70
N GLU A 161 -20.65 -14.46 4.03
CA GLU A 161 -21.38 -13.42 4.76
C GLU A 161 -20.86 -12.01 4.41
N MET A 162 -19.53 -11.82 4.38
CA MET A 162 -18.92 -10.56 3.96
C MET A 162 -19.30 -10.22 2.51
N ALA A 163 -19.20 -11.20 1.60
CA ALA A 163 -19.48 -11.00 0.18
C ALA A 163 -20.96 -10.64 -0.07
N ASN A 164 -21.87 -11.28 0.67
CA ASN A 164 -23.31 -11.01 0.61
C ASN A 164 -23.70 -9.69 1.31
N SER A 165 -22.88 -9.22 2.26
CA SER A 165 -23.09 -7.99 3.01
C SER A 165 -22.24 -6.82 2.51
N TRP A 166 -21.90 -6.79 1.23
CA TRP A 166 -20.92 -5.86 0.65
C TRP A 166 -21.16 -4.38 1.00
N ASN A 167 -22.41 -3.93 0.97
CA ASN A 167 -22.75 -2.55 1.36
C ASN A 167 -22.42 -2.22 2.82
N MET A 168 -22.51 -3.20 3.71
CA MET A 168 -22.09 -3.05 5.11
C MET A 168 -20.57 -3.10 5.23
N VAL A 169 -19.91 -3.98 4.46
CA VAL A 169 -18.44 -4.04 4.39
C VAL A 169 -17.85 -2.69 4.01
N LEU A 170 -18.45 -1.97 3.07
CA LEU A 170 -18.01 -0.63 2.66
C LEU A 170 -18.30 0.46 3.69
N ARG A 171 -19.33 0.30 4.53
CA ARG A 171 -19.72 1.32 5.54
C ARG A 171 -18.92 1.18 6.83
N ASP A 172 -18.64 -0.05 7.25
CA ASP A 172 -17.83 -0.29 8.43
C ASP A 172 -16.35 -0.11 8.10
N ALA A 173 -15.58 0.50 9.01
CA ALA A 173 -14.12 0.54 8.88
C ALA A 173 -13.55 -0.87 8.71
N PHE A 174 -13.97 -1.82 9.57
CA PHE A 174 -13.63 -3.24 9.46
C PHE A 174 -14.84 -4.11 9.80
N PHE A 175 -15.40 -4.79 8.81
CA PHE A 175 -16.56 -5.66 9.00
C PHE A 175 -16.18 -6.95 9.74
N SER A 176 -14.98 -7.48 9.47
CA SER A 176 -14.41 -8.64 10.15
C SER A 176 -14.40 -8.52 11.68
N LYS A 177 -14.28 -7.30 12.21
CA LYS A 177 -14.37 -7.03 13.65
C LYS A 177 -15.68 -7.47 14.29
N ARG A 178 -16.81 -7.42 13.56
CA ARG A 178 -18.11 -7.89 14.07
C ARG A 178 -18.09 -9.38 14.40
N MET A 179 -17.23 -10.13 13.71
CA MET A 179 -17.12 -11.58 13.80
C MET A 179 -16.01 -12.03 14.75
N LEU A 180 -15.06 -11.14 15.09
CA LEU A 180 -13.87 -11.48 15.88
C LEU A 180 -14.21 -12.16 17.20
N ARG A 181 -15.23 -11.70 17.93
CA ARG A 181 -15.59 -12.29 19.22
C ARG A 181 -16.02 -13.76 19.07
N ASN A 182 -16.86 -14.03 18.08
CA ASN A 182 -17.36 -15.37 17.81
C ASN A 182 -16.23 -16.30 17.37
N VAL A 183 -15.36 -15.80 16.48
CA VAL A 183 -14.25 -16.55 15.90
C VAL A 183 -13.15 -16.81 16.91
N VAL A 184 -12.74 -15.82 17.69
CA VAL A 184 -11.75 -16.03 18.75
C VAL A 184 -12.26 -17.02 19.79
N SER A 185 -13.54 -16.92 20.18
CA SER A 185 -14.16 -17.85 21.14
C SER A 185 -14.24 -19.28 20.60
N ALA A 186 -14.62 -19.45 19.32
CA ALA A 186 -14.78 -20.77 18.71
C ALA A 186 -13.43 -21.50 18.54
N TYR A 187 -12.36 -20.75 18.23
CA TYR A 187 -11.05 -21.31 17.91
C TYR A 187 -10.06 -21.33 19.09
N ARG A 188 -10.43 -20.76 20.25
CA ARG A 188 -9.65 -20.77 21.50
C ARG A 188 -8.18 -20.38 21.28
N ASP A 189 -7.26 -21.32 21.43
CA ASP A 189 -5.81 -21.12 21.29
C ASP A 189 -5.40 -20.69 19.87
N ALA A 190 -6.20 -21.06 18.85
CA ALA A 190 -6.04 -20.63 17.47
C ALA A 190 -6.83 -19.35 17.13
N GLY A 191 -7.52 -18.74 18.10
CA GLY A 191 -8.39 -17.58 17.88
C GLY A 191 -7.68 -16.38 17.25
N GLY A 192 -6.41 -16.14 17.60
CA GLY A 192 -5.63 -15.08 16.96
C GLY A 192 -5.31 -15.35 15.49
N ALA A 193 -5.04 -16.61 15.13
CA ALA A 193 -4.82 -16.98 13.72
C ALA A 193 -6.11 -16.83 12.91
N ALA A 194 -7.25 -17.23 13.49
CA ALA A 194 -8.56 -17.11 12.85
C ALA A 194 -8.98 -15.63 12.69
N ALA A 195 -8.69 -14.77 13.67
CA ALA A 195 -8.85 -13.32 13.56
C ALA A 195 -8.06 -12.74 12.39
N SER A 196 -6.75 -13.02 12.32
CA SER A 196 -5.89 -12.56 11.22
C SER A 196 -6.35 -13.09 9.86
N PHE A 197 -6.88 -14.31 9.80
CA PHE A 197 -7.45 -14.88 8.57
C PHE A 197 -8.66 -14.06 8.09
N LEU A 198 -9.59 -13.72 8.98
CA LEU A 198 -10.76 -12.93 8.62
C LEU A 198 -10.40 -11.53 8.14
N GLU A 199 -9.45 -10.88 8.81
CA GLU A 199 -8.96 -9.55 8.42
C GLU A 199 -8.27 -9.59 7.05
N SER A 200 -7.46 -10.62 6.81
CA SER A 200 -6.85 -10.86 5.49
C SER A 200 -7.92 -11.10 4.42
N SER A 201 -8.98 -11.81 4.78
CA SER A 201 -10.06 -12.15 3.86
C SER A 201 -10.86 -10.92 3.45
N GLU A 202 -11.14 -10.03 4.41
CA GLU A 202 -11.76 -8.73 4.12
C GLU A 202 -10.88 -7.88 3.20
N LYS A 203 -9.57 -7.80 3.45
CA LYS A 203 -8.63 -7.12 2.56
C LYS A 203 -8.72 -7.67 1.13
N LEU A 204 -8.58 -8.98 0.99
CA LEU A 204 -8.60 -9.63 -0.32
C LEU A 204 -9.97 -9.48 -1.00
N LEU A 205 -11.08 -9.49 -0.26
CA LEU A 205 -12.41 -9.21 -0.81
C LEU A 205 -12.51 -7.77 -1.35
N VAL A 206 -12.03 -6.78 -0.59
CA VAL A 206 -12.03 -5.36 -1.00
C VAL A 206 -11.23 -5.16 -2.29
N TYR A 207 -9.99 -5.67 -2.35
CA TYR A 207 -9.18 -5.54 -3.56
C TYR A 207 -9.73 -6.37 -4.72
N LYS A 208 -10.30 -7.55 -4.47
CA LYS A 208 -10.99 -8.32 -5.51
C LYS A 208 -12.11 -7.50 -6.14
N ARG A 209 -12.98 -6.89 -5.32
CA ARG A 209 -14.09 -6.04 -5.79
C ARG A 209 -13.61 -4.80 -6.52
N LEU A 210 -12.59 -4.11 -6.02
CA LEU A 210 -11.98 -2.98 -6.72
C LEU A 210 -11.47 -3.37 -8.12
N ILE A 211 -10.79 -4.51 -8.23
CA ILE A 211 -10.23 -4.99 -9.50
C ILE A 211 -11.34 -5.44 -10.45
N ASP A 212 -12.32 -6.20 -9.96
CA ASP A 212 -13.45 -6.68 -10.76
C ASP A 212 -14.28 -5.51 -11.33
N ASP A 213 -14.56 -4.51 -10.49
CA ASP A 213 -15.51 -3.44 -10.84
C ASP A 213 -14.83 -2.28 -11.60
N TYR A 214 -13.54 -2.00 -11.34
CA TYR A 214 -12.84 -0.82 -11.89
C TYR A 214 -11.59 -1.13 -12.71
N GLY A 215 -11.00 -2.33 -12.58
CA GLY A 215 -9.92 -2.81 -13.46
C GLY A 215 -8.82 -1.80 -13.75
N SER A 216 -8.68 -1.43 -15.03
CA SER A 216 -7.64 -0.51 -15.53
C SER A 216 -7.82 0.95 -15.11
N ARG A 217 -8.86 1.30 -14.35
CA ARG A 217 -9.03 2.61 -13.71
C ARG A 217 -8.32 2.68 -12.35
N LEU A 218 -7.97 1.53 -11.78
CA LEU A 218 -7.21 1.43 -10.52
C LEU A 218 -5.72 1.44 -10.82
N VAL A 219 -5.00 2.45 -10.35
CA VAL A 219 -3.59 2.69 -10.67
C VAL A 219 -2.80 2.86 -9.37
N PHE A 220 -1.83 1.99 -9.12
CA PHE A 220 -0.95 2.10 -7.96
C PHE A 220 0.33 2.81 -8.33
N VAL A 221 0.72 3.81 -7.54
CA VAL A 221 1.87 4.68 -7.81
C VAL A 221 2.84 4.60 -6.64
N SER A 222 4.09 4.25 -6.93
CA SER A 222 5.15 4.15 -5.92
C SER A 222 6.35 5.04 -6.23
N LYS A 223 6.79 5.83 -5.25
CA LYS A 223 8.05 6.60 -5.29
C LYS A 223 9.30 5.74 -5.13
N THR A 224 9.14 4.56 -4.53
CA THR A 224 10.24 3.63 -4.29
C THR A 224 9.86 2.24 -4.75
N SER A 225 10.81 1.51 -5.32
CA SER A 225 10.61 0.14 -5.78
C SER A 225 11.91 -0.63 -5.69
N ARG A 226 11.80 -1.92 -5.36
CA ARG A 226 12.89 -2.90 -5.45
C ARG A 226 12.76 -3.81 -6.68
N GLY A 227 11.75 -3.56 -7.53
CA GLY A 227 11.56 -4.31 -8.77
C GLY A 227 12.78 -4.15 -9.68
N CYS A 228 13.17 -5.26 -10.30
CA CYS A 228 14.29 -5.35 -11.25
C CYS A 228 13.83 -6.08 -12.52
N ASP A 229 12.58 -5.88 -12.91
CA ASP A 229 11.93 -6.68 -13.93
C ASP A 229 12.39 -6.38 -15.34
N TYR A 230 12.75 -5.13 -15.64
CA TYR A 230 13.28 -4.72 -16.94
C TYR A 230 14.75 -5.14 -17.08
N PHE A 231 15.57 -4.83 -16.08
CA PHE A 231 17.02 -4.95 -16.23
C PHE A 231 17.64 -6.19 -15.58
N LYS A 232 16.87 -6.93 -14.76
CA LYS A 232 17.32 -8.13 -14.03
C LYS A 232 18.65 -7.90 -13.27
N SER A 233 18.82 -6.70 -12.73
CA SER A 233 20.03 -6.24 -12.05
C SER A 233 19.90 -6.21 -10.53
N PHE A 234 21.02 -5.99 -9.83
CA PHE A 234 21.03 -5.71 -8.39
C PHE A 234 20.48 -4.33 -8.05
N ARG A 235 20.59 -3.36 -8.97
CA ARG A 235 19.88 -2.08 -8.88
C ARG A 235 18.42 -2.28 -9.26
N SER A 236 17.52 -1.54 -8.62
CA SER A 236 16.11 -1.52 -9.02
C SER A 236 15.91 -0.72 -10.30
N ASP A 237 14.90 -1.10 -11.09
CA ASP A 237 14.60 -0.43 -12.36
C ASP A 237 14.30 1.06 -12.13
N ILE A 238 13.59 1.42 -11.05
CA ILE A 238 13.30 2.82 -10.71
C ILE A 238 14.58 3.63 -10.51
N SER A 239 15.60 3.05 -9.88
CA SER A 239 16.89 3.71 -9.66
C SER A 239 17.72 3.79 -10.93
N ILE A 240 17.62 2.80 -11.82
CA ILE A 240 18.26 2.82 -13.14
C ILE A 240 17.62 3.89 -14.01
N PHE A 241 16.31 3.87 -14.19
CA PHE A 241 15.60 4.90 -14.95
C PHE A 241 15.85 6.29 -14.37
N SER A 242 15.86 6.46 -13.05
CA SER A 242 16.13 7.75 -12.42
C SER A 242 17.51 8.33 -12.78
N GLU A 243 18.54 7.48 -12.86
CA GLU A 243 19.92 7.90 -13.15
C GLU A 243 20.18 8.15 -14.64
N PHE A 244 19.65 7.27 -15.50
CA PHE A 244 20.00 7.24 -16.93
C PHE A 244 19.01 7.98 -17.83
N THR A 245 17.86 8.43 -17.30
CA THR A 245 16.88 9.25 -18.04
C THR A 245 16.74 10.63 -17.41
N ARG A 246 16.27 11.62 -18.18
CA ARG A 246 16.08 13.00 -17.68
C ARG A 246 14.77 13.63 -18.12
N LYS A 247 14.38 13.41 -19.37
CA LYS A 247 13.15 13.93 -19.95
C LYS A 247 11.93 13.16 -19.46
N SER A 248 10.76 13.79 -19.61
CA SER A 248 9.49 13.12 -19.43
C SER A 248 9.36 11.94 -20.40
N GLY A 249 8.64 10.92 -19.96
CA GLY A 249 8.50 9.68 -20.70
C GLY A 249 8.20 8.49 -19.81
N TYR A 250 8.14 7.32 -20.41
CA TYR A 250 7.78 6.09 -19.72
C TYR A 250 8.47 4.87 -20.32
N SER A 251 8.52 3.79 -19.56
CA SER A 251 8.97 2.49 -20.05
C SER A 251 7.81 1.73 -20.70
N PRO A 252 8.04 0.95 -21.78
CA PRO A 252 7.01 0.11 -22.39
C PRO A 252 6.31 -0.80 -21.36
N PRO A 253 4.98 -1.01 -21.42
CA PRO A 253 4.25 -1.78 -20.42
C PRO A 253 4.75 -3.21 -20.31
N LEU A 254 5.05 -3.66 -19.08
CA LEU A 254 5.48 -5.03 -18.79
C LEU A 254 4.38 -5.79 -18.05
N HIS A 255 3.85 -6.85 -18.65
CA HIS A 255 2.84 -7.69 -18.03
C HIS A 255 3.46 -8.75 -17.14
N LEU A 256 3.12 -8.73 -15.85
CA LEU A 256 3.59 -9.67 -14.85
C LEU A 256 2.41 -10.50 -14.34
N GLU A 257 2.63 -11.80 -14.16
CA GLU A 257 1.68 -12.65 -13.43
C GLU A 257 1.99 -12.59 -11.94
N ILE A 258 0.95 -12.44 -11.11
CA ILE A 258 1.10 -12.43 -9.66
C ILE A 258 1.71 -13.74 -9.15
N SER A 259 1.40 -14.89 -9.77
CA SER A 259 2.00 -16.20 -9.46
C SER A 259 3.54 -16.20 -9.47
N ASN A 260 4.17 -15.35 -10.28
CA ASN A 260 5.63 -15.25 -10.38
C ASN A 260 6.24 -14.36 -9.28
N LYS A 261 5.42 -13.50 -8.66
CA LYS A 261 5.82 -12.56 -7.60
C LYS A 261 5.45 -13.06 -6.21
N VAL A 262 4.32 -13.73 -6.10
CA VAL A 262 3.73 -14.27 -4.88
C VAL A 262 3.87 -15.78 -4.90
N LYS A 263 4.90 -16.30 -4.21
CA LYS A 263 5.17 -17.75 -4.16
C LYS A 263 4.25 -18.52 -3.22
N TRP A 264 3.56 -17.85 -2.31
CA TRP A 264 2.66 -18.45 -1.34
C TRP A 264 1.22 -18.54 -1.87
N ARG A 265 0.35 -19.25 -1.16
CA ARG A 265 -1.08 -19.41 -1.51
C ARG A 265 -1.94 -18.42 -0.74
N PHE A 266 -2.82 -17.71 -1.42
CA PHE A 266 -3.76 -16.80 -0.76
C PHE A 266 -4.74 -17.60 0.12
N PRO A 267 -5.11 -17.08 1.31
CA PRO A 267 -6.05 -17.75 2.19
C PRO A 267 -7.44 -17.87 1.57
N VAL A 268 -7.81 -16.90 0.72
CA VAL A 268 -9.09 -16.80 0.04
C VAL A 268 -8.85 -16.29 -1.38
N PHE A 269 -9.74 -16.65 -2.30
CA PHE A 269 -9.65 -16.23 -3.71
C PHE A 269 -8.29 -16.57 -4.36
N ASN A 270 -7.70 -17.70 -3.97
CA ASN A 270 -6.35 -18.08 -4.38
C ASN A 270 -6.19 -18.23 -5.90
N GLU A 271 -7.14 -18.86 -6.57
CA GLU A 271 -7.11 -19.01 -8.04
C GLU A 271 -7.14 -17.64 -8.70
N TYR A 272 -8.11 -16.80 -8.31
CA TYR A 272 -8.26 -15.43 -8.79
C TYR A 272 -6.97 -14.62 -8.71
N PHE A 273 -6.38 -14.50 -7.51
CA PHE A 273 -5.18 -13.67 -7.35
C PHE A 273 -3.92 -14.27 -7.95
N ARG A 274 -3.80 -15.60 -8.07
CA ARG A 274 -2.64 -16.21 -8.72
C ARG A 274 -2.67 -16.03 -10.24
N GLU A 275 -3.86 -16.03 -10.83
CA GLU A 275 -4.07 -15.81 -12.27
C GLU A 275 -4.10 -14.32 -12.65
N LEU A 276 -4.22 -13.43 -11.67
CA LEU A 276 -4.19 -11.99 -11.88
C LEU A 276 -2.89 -11.59 -12.59
N LYS A 277 -3.06 -10.85 -13.68
CA LYS A 277 -1.99 -10.14 -14.38
C LYS A 277 -1.95 -8.70 -13.91
N VAL A 278 -0.75 -8.12 -13.87
CA VAL A 278 -0.52 -6.72 -13.53
C VAL A 278 0.43 -6.14 -14.57
N THR A 279 0.03 -5.06 -15.23
CA THR A 279 0.95 -4.26 -16.03
C THR A 279 1.75 -3.37 -15.10
N VAL A 280 3.07 -3.42 -15.25
CA VAL A 280 4.02 -2.56 -14.55
C VAL A 280 4.73 -1.69 -15.57
N PHE A 281 4.88 -0.42 -15.27
CA PHE A 281 5.71 0.50 -16.03
C PHE A 281 6.30 1.58 -15.10
N TYR A 282 7.30 2.28 -15.58
CA TYR A 282 7.93 3.40 -14.90
C TYR A 282 7.72 4.65 -15.75
N ALA A 283 7.46 5.79 -15.11
CA ALA A 283 7.30 7.04 -15.84
C ALA A 283 7.87 8.22 -15.07
N ARG A 284 8.27 9.25 -15.81
CA ARG A 284 8.67 10.56 -15.31
C ARG A 284 7.71 11.59 -15.89
N LEU A 285 6.87 12.18 -15.04
CA LEU A 285 5.77 13.04 -15.48
C LEU A 285 6.22 14.45 -15.92
N GLU A 286 7.41 14.88 -15.51
CA GLU A 286 8.01 16.15 -15.93
C GLU A 286 9.52 16.01 -16.11
N GLU A 287 10.14 16.86 -16.92
CA GLU A 287 11.59 16.87 -17.07
C GLU A 287 12.28 17.12 -15.71
N HIS A 288 13.30 16.30 -15.40
CA HIS A 288 14.01 16.28 -14.12
C HIS A 288 13.19 15.92 -12.87
N GLY A 289 11.88 15.69 -12.98
CA GLY A 289 11.04 15.18 -11.88
C GLY A 289 11.39 13.75 -11.46
N PRO A 290 10.79 13.20 -10.40
CA PRO A 290 11.07 11.81 -9.98
C PRO A 290 10.57 10.79 -11.02
N VAL A 291 11.25 9.64 -11.12
CA VAL A 291 10.68 8.46 -11.77
C VAL A 291 9.77 7.75 -10.77
N LEU A 292 8.55 7.46 -11.19
CA LEU A 292 7.54 6.74 -10.41
C LEU A 292 7.30 5.38 -11.04
N ARG A 293 6.92 4.41 -10.21
CA ARG A 293 6.47 3.10 -10.68
C ARG A 293 4.95 3.08 -10.67
N PHE A 294 4.36 2.61 -11.76
CA PHE A 294 2.94 2.41 -11.92
C PHE A 294 2.64 0.91 -12.00
N GLU A 295 1.58 0.47 -11.32
CA GLU A 295 1.05 -0.88 -11.40
C GLU A 295 -0.46 -0.81 -11.65
N VAL A 296 -0.93 -1.50 -12.69
CA VAL A 296 -2.34 -1.51 -13.11
C VAL A 296 -2.82 -2.96 -13.18
N PRO A 297 -3.94 -3.33 -12.53
CA PRO A 297 -4.52 -4.65 -12.67
C PRO A 297 -4.91 -4.94 -14.13
N GLY A 298 -4.63 -6.15 -14.59
CA GLY A 298 -4.88 -6.59 -15.96
C GLY A 298 -3.70 -6.37 -16.91
N MET A 299 -3.98 -6.50 -18.20
CA MET A 299 -3.03 -6.21 -19.29
C MET A 299 -3.51 -4.94 -19.99
N VAL A 300 -2.83 -3.83 -19.73
CA VAL A 300 -3.05 -2.54 -20.42
C VAL A 300 -1.96 -2.28 -21.45
N ASP A 301 -2.35 -1.79 -22.62
CA ASP A 301 -1.47 -1.43 -23.73
C ASP A 301 -0.89 -0.02 -23.58
N GLU A 302 -0.09 0.41 -24.56
CA GLU A 302 0.55 1.73 -24.57
C GLU A 302 -0.47 2.87 -24.61
N ASP A 303 -1.54 2.76 -25.41
CA ASP A 303 -2.60 3.79 -25.49
C ASP A 303 -3.24 4.04 -24.12
N ARG A 304 -3.56 2.97 -23.37
CA ARG A 304 -4.11 3.10 -22.02
C ARG A 304 -3.10 3.63 -21.02
N VAL A 305 -1.81 3.31 -21.18
CA VAL A 305 -0.73 3.87 -20.35
C VAL A 305 -0.62 5.38 -20.57
N GLU A 306 -0.69 5.84 -21.81
CA GLU A 306 -0.64 7.27 -22.14
C GLU A 306 -1.85 8.03 -21.57
N GLU A 307 -3.04 7.45 -21.61
CA GLU A 307 -4.25 8.04 -20.98
C GLU A 307 -4.07 8.22 -19.46
N ILE A 308 -3.56 7.18 -18.78
CA ILE A 308 -3.26 7.23 -17.34
C ILE A 308 -2.24 8.34 -17.04
N LEU A 309 -1.17 8.40 -17.83
CA LEU A 309 -0.07 9.34 -17.63
C LEU A 309 -0.47 10.78 -17.94
N ALA A 310 -1.31 11.01 -18.94
CA ALA A 310 -1.86 12.33 -19.26
C ALA A 310 -2.67 12.90 -18.09
N GLN A 311 -3.58 12.11 -17.50
CA GLN A 311 -4.32 12.56 -16.32
C GLN A 311 -3.42 12.70 -15.09
N ALA A 312 -2.48 11.77 -14.87
CA ALA A 312 -1.52 11.87 -13.76
C ALA A 312 -0.67 13.15 -13.86
N ALA A 313 -0.17 13.48 -15.05
CA ALA A 313 0.63 14.67 -15.32
C ALA A 313 -0.17 15.97 -15.12
N THR A 314 -1.43 15.99 -15.57
CA THR A 314 -2.35 17.14 -15.42
C THR A 314 -2.48 17.59 -13.96
N TYR A 315 -2.55 16.62 -13.04
CA TYR A 315 -2.69 16.88 -11.60
C TYR A 315 -1.36 16.79 -10.84
N SER A 316 -0.23 16.80 -11.54
CA SER A 316 1.09 16.68 -10.90
C SER A 316 1.70 18.03 -10.52
N VAL A 317 2.38 18.06 -9.37
CA VAL A 317 3.20 19.20 -8.94
C VAL A 317 4.59 18.69 -8.61
N SER A 318 5.59 19.19 -9.32
CA SER A 318 6.98 18.70 -9.22
C SER A 318 7.08 17.20 -9.53
N GLY A 319 6.41 16.78 -10.61
CA GLY A 319 6.46 15.43 -11.16
C GLY A 319 5.82 14.33 -10.31
N TYR A 320 4.97 14.71 -9.36
CA TYR A 320 4.21 13.77 -8.54
C TYR A 320 2.73 14.19 -8.45
N PRO A 321 1.77 13.25 -8.61
CA PRO A 321 0.35 13.57 -8.52
C PRO A 321 0.00 14.26 -7.19
N TYR A 322 -0.50 15.48 -7.27
CA TYR A 322 -0.87 16.28 -6.11
C TYR A 322 -2.00 15.65 -5.28
N PRO A 323 -3.03 15.00 -5.86
CA PRO A 323 -4.05 14.29 -5.07
C PRO A 323 -3.43 13.27 -4.09
N LEU A 324 -2.42 12.52 -4.53
CA LEU A 324 -1.68 11.59 -3.66
C LEU A 324 -0.91 12.33 -2.56
N ARG A 325 -0.28 13.47 -2.89
CA ARG A 325 0.46 14.26 -1.90
C ARG A 325 -0.47 14.84 -0.84
N LYS A 326 -1.68 15.25 -1.23
CA LYS A 326 -2.72 15.78 -0.35
C LYS A 326 -3.20 14.68 0.60
N ALA A 327 -3.62 13.53 0.06
CA ALA A 327 -4.04 12.38 0.84
C ALA A 327 -2.98 11.97 1.88
N HIS A 328 -1.71 11.83 1.45
CA HIS A 328 -0.58 11.51 2.34
C HIS A 328 -0.41 12.50 3.50
N GLY A 329 -0.59 13.80 3.22
CA GLY A 329 -0.48 14.85 4.21
C GLY A 329 -1.61 14.81 5.24
N ASP A 330 -2.82 14.50 4.78
CA ASP A 330 -4.03 14.57 5.60
C ASP A 330 -4.17 13.36 6.55
N VAL A 331 -3.75 12.17 6.11
CA VAL A 331 -3.93 10.92 6.88
C VAL A 331 -2.78 10.63 7.84
N LYS A 332 -1.71 11.42 7.82
CA LYS A 332 -0.50 11.14 8.59
C LYS A 332 -0.79 11.15 10.10
N VAL A 333 -0.68 9.99 10.74
CA VAL A 333 -0.82 9.86 12.19
C VAL A 333 0.55 9.89 12.88
N SER A 334 0.89 11.02 13.50
CA SER A 334 2.12 11.20 14.27
C SER A 334 2.08 10.52 15.64
N ASP A 335 3.25 10.32 16.25
CA ASP A 335 3.36 9.76 17.61
C ASP A 335 2.63 10.64 18.63
N ASP A 336 2.70 11.96 18.46
CA ASP A 336 2.00 12.92 19.32
C ASP A 336 0.47 12.79 19.19
N GLU A 337 -0.05 12.50 18.00
CA GLU A 337 -1.49 12.26 17.79
C GLU A 337 -1.93 10.93 18.39
N ALA A 338 -1.16 9.86 18.17
CA ALA A 338 -1.42 8.56 18.79
C ALA A 338 -1.43 8.67 20.33
N GLU A 339 -0.50 9.44 20.89
CA GLU A 339 -0.42 9.74 22.32
C GLU A 339 -1.63 10.55 22.82
N ARG A 340 -2.10 11.53 22.05
CA ARG A 340 -3.33 12.27 22.39
C ARG A 340 -4.54 11.36 22.42
N VAL A 341 -4.71 10.51 21.41
CA VAL A 341 -5.79 9.53 21.35
C VAL A 341 -5.72 8.58 22.56
N PHE A 342 -4.53 8.08 22.88
CA PHE A 342 -4.31 7.24 24.07
C PHE A 342 -4.76 7.91 25.37
N ARG A 343 -4.44 9.20 25.55
CA ARG A 343 -4.88 9.99 26.71
C ARG A 343 -6.38 10.23 26.71
N LEU A 344 -7.00 10.47 25.56
CA LEU A 344 -8.45 10.67 25.44
C LEU A 344 -9.24 9.40 25.81
N VAL A 345 -8.73 8.22 25.44
CA VAL A 345 -9.34 6.94 25.83
C VAL A 345 -9.26 6.70 27.35
N GLY A 346 -8.35 7.40 28.05
CA GLY A 346 -8.27 7.38 29.51
C GLY A 346 -7.38 6.27 30.08
N PHE A 347 -6.48 5.70 29.28
CA PHE A 347 -5.55 4.64 29.71
C PHE A 347 -4.34 5.15 30.51
N TYR A 348 -4.53 6.14 31.39
CA TYR A 348 -3.45 6.78 32.16
C TYR A 348 -2.68 5.79 33.04
N GLU A 349 -3.35 4.73 33.51
CA GLU A 349 -2.77 3.70 34.40
C GLU A 349 -2.22 2.48 33.65
N ALA A 350 -2.34 2.44 32.32
CA ALA A 350 -1.84 1.29 31.55
C ALA A 350 -0.31 1.33 31.47
N GLU A 351 0.33 0.34 32.10
CA GLU A 351 1.78 0.21 32.11
C GLU A 351 2.34 0.10 30.68
N ARG A 352 3.27 0.99 30.34
CA ARG A 352 3.97 0.96 29.04
C ARG A 352 5.15 0.02 29.13
N GLY A 353 5.35 -0.78 28.08
CA GLY A 353 6.44 -1.79 28.05
C GLY A 353 7.86 -1.20 28.20
N ARG A 354 8.03 0.12 27.99
CA ARG A 354 9.32 0.82 28.02
C ARG A 354 9.65 1.56 29.33
N GLU A 355 8.93 1.31 30.42
CA GLU A 355 9.18 2.00 31.70
C GLU A 355 10.28 1.36 32.58
N PHE A 356 11.04 0.37 32.07
CA PHE A 356 12.10 -0.33 32.83
C PHE A 356 13.51 -0.19 32.23
N LEU A 357 13.76 0.82 31.41
CA LEU A 357 15.09 1.18 30.92
C LEU A 357 15.29 2.71 30.97
N GLU A 358 15.25 3.28 32.17
CA GLU A 358 15.92 4.54 32.50
C GLU A 358 16.96 4.31 33.60
#